data_AF-W1Y045-F1
#
_entry.id   AF-W1Y045-F1
#
_cell.length_a   1.000
_cell.length_b   1.000
_cell.length_c   1.000
_cell.angle_alpha   90.00
_cell.angle_beta   90.00
_cell.angle_gamma   90.00
#
_symmetry.space_group_name_H-M   'P 1'
#
loop_
_entity.id
_entity.type
_entity.pdbx_description
1 polymer ?
#
loop_
_entity_poly.entity_id
_entity_poly.type
_entity_poly.pdbx_seq_one_letter_code
_entity_poly.pdbx_strand_id
1 'polypeptide(L)' 'MKKQFATMLAATAVLGVTTAFAANPFSDVTPDSWAYQAVSQLAQSGIVNGYPDGTFKGQ' A
#
# COMPACT_ATOMS: atom_id res chain seq x y z
N MET A 1 -22.45 38.09 -14.44
CA MET A 1 -22.74 37.43 -15.74
C MET A 1 -21.56 36.52 -16.05
N LYS A 2 -21.75 35.20 -15.91
CA LYS A 2 -21.85 34.20 -16.99
C LYS A 2 -20.50 33.71 -17.55
N LYS A 3 -20.15 32.49 -17.09
CA LYS A 3 -19.65 31.33 -17.87
C LYS A 3 -18.31 31.48 -18.59
N GLN A 4 -17.32 30.66 -18.18
CA GLN A 4 -16.60 29.77 -19.11
C GLN A 4 -16.26 28.45 -18.40
N PHE A 5 -17.07 27.44 -18.67
CA PHE A 5 -16.64 26.05 -18.67
C PHE A 5 -15.79 25.86 -19.93
N ALA A 6 -14.54 25.44 -19.79
CA ALA A 6 -13.73 24.98 -20.91
C ALA A 6 -12.76 23.89 -20.42
N THR A 7 -13.26 22.67 -20.51
CA THR A 7 -12.56 21.39 -20.67
C THR A 7 -11.15 21.51 -21.26
N MET A 8 -10.15 20.87 -20.63
CA MET A 8 -9.06 20.27 -21.40
C MET A 8 -8.42 19.06 -20.72
N LEU A 9 -8.71 17.91 -21.33
CA LEU A 9 -7.86 16.75 -21.58
C LEU A 9 -7.43 15.88 -20.39
N ALA A 10 -8.23 14.86 -20.15
CA ALA A 10 -7.81 13.60 -19.54
C ALA A 10 -6.65 12.99 -20.34
N ALA A 11 -5.44 13.06 -19.79
CA ALA A 11 -4.32 12.23 -20.19
C ALA A 11 -4.22 11.07 -19.19
N THR A 12 -5.01 10.03 -19.41
CA THR A 12 -4.98 8.78 -18.65
C THR A 12 -3.71 8.02 -19.01
N ALA A 13 -2.58 8.38 -18.39
CA ALA A 13 -1.41 7.51 -18.36
C ALA A 13 -1.74 6.33 -17.44
N VAL A 14 -2.22 5.22 -18.00
CA VAL A 14 -2.28 3.93 -17.32
C VAL A 14 -0.84 3.45 -17.18
N LEU A 15 -0.13 4.00 -16.19
CA LEU A 15 1.05 3.36 -15.66
C LEU A 15 0.53 2.08 -15.00
N GLY A 16 0.78 0.93 -15.63
CA GLY A 16 0.67 -0.36 -14.99
C GLY A 16 1.69 -0.41 -13.86
N VAL A 17 1.36 0.19 -12.72
CA VAL A 17 2.10 0.03 -11.48
C VAL A 17 1.84 -1.41 -11.06
N THR A 18 2.67 -2.32 -11.55
CA THR A 18 2.79 -3.64 -10.96
C THR A 18 3.40 -3.42 -9.60
N THR A 19 2.58 -3.11 -8.59
CA THR A 19 3.01 -3.13 -7.20
C THR A 19 3.45 -4.56 -6.94
N ALA A 20 4.76 -4.78 -6.95
CA ALA A 20 5.32 -6.03 -6.46
C ALA A 20 4.88 -6.14 -5.00
N PHE A 21 3.92 -7.03 -4.73
CA PHE A 21 3.46 -7.27 -3.38
C PHE A 21 4.60 -7.95 -2.63
N ALA A 22 5.33 -7.13 -1.89
CA ALA A 22 6.20 -7.53 -0.81
C ALA A 22 5.51 -8.62 0.03
N ALA A 23 6.10 -9.81 0.10
CA ALA A 23 5.63 -10.84 1.01
C ALA A 23 5.83 -10.34 2.45
N ASN A 24 4.71 -10.15 3.15
CA ASN A 24 4.73 -9.74 4.55
C ASN A 24 5.34 -10.87 5.41
N PRO A 25 6.34 -10.60 6.28
CA PRO A 25 6.95 -11.64 7.11
C PRO A 25 6.12 -12.03 8.35
N PHE A 26 5.03 -11.32 8.65
CA PHE A 26 4.25 -11.53 9.88
C PHE A 26 3.05 -12.45 9.70
N SER A 27 2.89 -13.41 10.61
CA SER A 27 1.85 -14.44 10.52
C SER A 27 0.45 -13.94 10.89
N ASP A 28 0.36 -12.86 11.67
CA ASP A 28 -0.88 -12.25 12.16
C ASP A 28 -1.43 -11.14 11.26
N VAL A 29 -0.65 -10.75 10.24
CA VAL A 29 -1.07 -9.76 9.24
C VAL A 29 -1.34 -10.51 7.93
N THR A 30 -2.60 -10.95 7.80
CA THR A 30 -3.09 -11.66 6.62
C THR A 30 -3.27 -10.70 5.44
N PRO A 31 -3.29 -11.20 4.19
CA PRO A 31 -3.55 -10.36 3.00
C PRO A 31 -4.86 -9.58 3.04
N ASP A 32 -5.86 -10.08 3.78
CA ASP A 32 -7.16 -9.42 3.96
C ASP A 32 -7.13 -8.29 5.01
N SER A 33 -6.04 -8.17 5.77
CA SER A 33 -5.87 -7.09 6.74
C SER A 33 -5.61 -5.77 6.04
N TRP A 34 -6.30 -4.71 6.49
CA TRP A 34 -6.04 -3.34 6.03
C TRP A 34 -4.58 -2.91 6.24
N ALA A 35 -3.90 -3.51 7.23
CA ALA A 35 -2.52 -3.21 7.56
C ALA A 35 -1.50 -3.94 6.66
N TYR A 36 -1.92 -4.96 5.90
CA TYR A 36 -1.00 -5.82 5.13
C TYR A 36 -0.03 -5.03 4.25
N GLN A 37 -0.56 -4.11 3.45
CA GLN A 37 0.22 -3.37 2.48
C GLN A 37 1.19 -2.36 3.14
N ALA A 38 0.76 -1.75 4.25
CA ALA A 38 1.59 -0.80 5.00
C ALA A 38 2.69 -1.53 5.77
N VAL A 39 2.33 -2.58 6.50
CA VAL A 39 3.25 -3.37 7.33
C VAL A 39 4.31 -4.04 6.48
N SER A 40 3.92 -4.60 5.33
CA SER A 40 4.87 -5.23 4.41
C SER A 40 5.92 -4.24 3.88
N GLN A 41 5.52 -3.01 3.52
CA GLN A 41 6.45 -1.96 3.09
C GLN A 41 7.39 -1.51 4.22
N LEU A 42 6.86 -1.36 5.43
CA LEU A 42 7.65 -0.98 6.60
C LEU A 42 8.63 -2.08 6.99
N ALA A 43 8.23 -3.35 6.87
CA ALA A 43 9.10 -4.49 7.12
C ALA A 43 10.23 -4.60 6.11
N GLN A 44 9.93 -4.42 4.82
CA GLN A 44 10.96 -4.36 3.78
C GLN A 44 11.93 -3.20 3.97
N SER A 45 11.44 -2.07 4.46
CA SER A 45 12.27 -0.91 4.77
C SER A 45 13.09 -1.10 6.06
N GLY A 46 12.93 -2.21 6.77
CA GLY A 46 13.59 -2.48 8.06
C GLY A 46 13.11 -1.56 9.19
N ILE A 47 11.97 -0.88 9.00
CA ILE A 47 11.38 0.02 10.00
C ILE A 47 10.61 -0.80 11.04
N VAL A 48 10.01 -1.91 10.61
CA VAL A 48 9.22 -2.80 11.46
C VAL A 48 9.80 -4.21 11.38
N ASN A 49 10.27 -4.73 12.50
CA ASN A 49 10.79 -6.10 12.59
C ASN A 49 9.82 -7.08 13.27
N GLY A 50 8.73 -6.56 13.84
CA GLY A 50 7.77 -7.34 14.63
C GLY A 50 8.42 -7.98 15.85
N TYR A 51 7.85 -9.09 16.28
CA TYR A 51 8.23 -9.82 17.47
C TYR A 51 9.01 -11.10 17.10
N PRO A 52 9.80 -11.67 18.04
CA PRO A 52 10.54 -12.91 17.82
C PRO A 52 9.66 -14.12 17.49
N ASP A 53 8.37 -14.05 17.81
CA ASP A 53 7.36 -15.07 17.48
C ASP A 53 6.84 -14.97 16.02
N GLY A 54 7.36 -14.02 15.23
CA GLY A 54 6.95 -13.80 13.84
C GLY A 54 5.62 -13.05 13.70
N THR A 55 5.20 -12.31 14.73
CA THR A 55 3.99 -11.48 14.71
C THR A 55 4.31 -10.00 14.67
N PHE A 56 3.40 -9.19 14.13
CA PHE A 56 3.44 -7.72 14.20
C PHE A 56 2.69 -7.20 15.43
N LYS A 57 1.65 -7.92 15.88
CA LYS A 57 0.64 -7.56 16.89
C LYS A 57 -0.05 -6.22 16.61
N GLY A 58 -0.23 -5.89 15.32
CA GLY A 58 -0.96 -4.70 14.89
C GLY A 58 -2.43 -5.02 14.67
N GLN A 59 -3.16 -5.20 15.77
CA GLN A 59 -4.62 -5.30 15.80
C GLN A 59 -5.16 -4.39 16.89
#